data_AF-A0A1W0W0F9-F1
#
_entry.id   AF-A0A1W0W0F9-F1
#
_cell.length_a   1.000
_cell.length_b   1.000
_cell.length_c   1.000
_cell.angle_alpha   90.00
_cell.angle_beta   90.00
_cell.angle_gamma   90.00
#
_symmetry.space_group_name_H-M   'P 1'
#
loop_
_entity.id
_entity.type
_entity.pdbx_description
1 polymer ?
#
loop_
_entity_poly.entity_id
_entity_poly.type
_entity_poly.pdbx_seq_one_letter_code
_entity_poly.pdbx_strand_id
1 'polypeptide(L)'
;MADPAEKKKLRQLKEELANRERLLEQEYGKVQKRLQRSIQGIEMFAIGANAGPRAFHKLMIRRHYRISNICSTKVAGAPVLPPLLPLKQAAPEKQRTYHIVKIIGKLGRQVLLLFQENDMYLIGFKPFHQDKKY
;
A
#
# COMPACT_ATOMS: atom_id res chain seq x y z
N MET A 1 -19.51 45.06 -22.93
CA MET A 1 -18.73 44.33 -23.97
C MET A 1 -17.35 44.09 -23.38
N ALA A 2 -16.98 42.85 -23.06
CA ALA A 2 -15.68 42.57 -22.40
C ALA A 2 -14.51 42.91 -23.33
N ASP A 3 -13.49 43.58 -22.76
CA ASP A 3 -12.30 44.05 -23.48
C ASP A 3 -11.60 42.86 -24.19
N PRO A 4 -11.27 42.97 -25.50
CA PRO A 4 -10.52 41.96 -26.22
C PRO A 4 -9.26 41.46 -25.50
N ALA A 5 -8.60 42.33 -24.72
CA ALA A 5 -7.43 41.97 -23.92
C ALA A 5 -7.76 41.02 -22.75
N GLU A 6 -8.90 41.20 -22.08
CA GLU A 6 -9.36 40.33 -21.01
C GLU A 6 -9.78 38.95 -21.54
N LYS A 7 -10.44 38.90 -22.70
CA LYS A 7 -10.78 37.62 -23.36
C LYS A 7 -9.54 36.80 -23.72
N LYS A 8 -8.46 37.47 -24.13
CA LYS A 8 -7.19 36.81 -24.45
C LYS A 8 -6.50 36.26 -23.20
N LYS A 9 -6.47 37.03 -22.10
CA LYS A 9 -5.98 36.56 -20.79
C LYS A 9 -6.78 35.37 -20.26
N LEU A 10 -8.11 35.41 -20.38
CA LEU A 10 -8.99 34.33 -19.91
C LEU A 10 -8.76 33.02 -20.69
N ARG A 11 -8.46 33.10 -22.00
CA ARG A 11 -8.10 31.93 -22.82
C ARG A 11 -6.77 31.33 -22.40
N GLN A 12 -5.74 32.15 -22.20
CA GLN A 12 -4.42 31.69 -21.76
C GLN A 12 -4.50 31.00 -20.40
N LEU A 13 -5.27 31.54 -19.46
CA LEU A 13 -5.42 30.98 -18.13
C LEU A 13 -6.15 29.63 -18.14
N LYS A 14 -7.13 29.45 -19.05
CA LYS A 14 -7.80 28.16 -19.26
C LYS A 14 -6.88 27.11 -19.87
N GLU A 15 -6.05 27.49 -20.83
CA GLU A 15 -5.05 26.58 -21.42
C GLU A 15 -4.00 26.15 -20.39
N GLU A 16 -3.57 27.07 -19.53
CA GLU A 16 -2.59 26.80 -18.49
C GLU A 16 -3.15 25.84 -17.42
N LEU A 17 -4.40 26.05 -16.99
CA LEU A 17 -5.10 25.13 -16.07
C LEU A 17 -5.27 23.73 -16.67
N ALA A 18 -5.70 23.64 -17.93
CA ALA A 18 -5.88 22.35 -18.60
C ALA A 18 -4.54 21.60 -18.78
N ASN A 19 -3.44 22.31 -19.05
CA ASN A 19 -2.11 21.70 -19.08
C ASN A 19 -1.67 21.22 -17.71
N ARG A 20 -1.98 21.98 -16.65
CA ARG A 20 -1.66 21.61 -15.27
C ARG A 20 -2.43 20.38 -14.82
N GLU A 21 -3.71 20.27 -15.17
CA GLU A 21 -4.53 19.09 -14.92
C GLU A 21 -3.99 17.84 -15.63
N ARG A 22 -3.62 17.95 -16.92
CA ARG A 22 -2.99 16.84 -17.66
C ARG A 22 -1.67 16.40 -17.05
N LEU A 23 -0.84 17.35 -16.60
CA LEU A 23 0.42 17.04 -15.90
C LEU A 23 0.16 16.29 -14.59
N LEU A 24 -0.84 16.73 -13.81
CA LEU A 24 -1.25 16.03 -12.60
C LEU A 24 -1.74 14.62 -12.91
N GLU A 25 -2.62 14.42 -13.90
CA GLU A 25 -3.10 13.10 -14.29
C GLU A 25 -1.97 12.15 -14.74
N GLN A 26 -0.98 12.67 -15.49
CA GLN A 26 0.19 11.90 -15.89
C GLN A 26 1.07 11.53 -14.70
N GLU A 27 1.30 12.45 -13.77
CA GLU A 27 2.02 12.19 -12.51
C GLU A 27 1.28 11.13 -11.67
N TYR A 28 -0.04 11.28 -11.50
CA TYR A 28 -0.88 10.30 -10.82
C TYR A 28 -0.81 8.92 -11.47
N GLY A 29 -0.85 8.84 -12.80
CA GLY A 29 -0.73 7.59 -13.54
C GLY A 29 0.65 6.94 -13.39
N LYS A 30 1.74 7.72 -13.36
CA LYS A 30 3.11 7.23 -13.09
C LYS A 30 3.23 6.73 -11.65
N VAL A 31 2.71 7.47 -10.67
CA VAL A 31 2.70 7.11 -9.26
C VAL A 31 1.90 5.82 -9.05
N GLN A 32 0.71 5.70 -9.65
CA GLN A 32 -0.07 4.47 -9.62
C GLN A 32 0.68 3.28 -10.22
N LYS A 33 1.33 3.43 -11.38
CA LYS A 33 2.13 2.35 -11.99
C LYS A 33 3.33 1.96 -11.12
N ARG A 34 4.00 2.91 -10.47
CA ARG A 34 5.07 2.63 -9.49
C ARG A 34 4.54 1.90 -8.27
N LEU A 35 3.40 2.33 -7.72
CA LEU A 35 2.72 1.67 -6.60
C LEU A 35 2.26 0.24 -6.97
N GLN A 36 1.70 0.03 -8.15
CA GLN A 36 1.32 -1.33 -8.60
C GLN A 36 2.52 -2.26 -8.73
N ARG A 37 3.65 -1.77 -9.26
CA ARG A 37 4.90 -2.55 -9.32
C ARG A 37 5.45 -2.86 -7.93
N SER A 38 5.30 -1.96 -6.96
CA SER A 38 5.75 -2.23 -5.58
C SER A 38 4.87 -3.26 -4.87
N ILE A 39 3.55 -3.27 -5.14
CA ILE A 39 2.61 -4.24 -4.55
C ILE A 39 2.90 -5.68 -4.99
N GLN A 40 3.39 -5.90 -6.22
CA GLN A 40 3.73 -7.25 -6.71
C GLN A 40 4.89 -7.92 -5.95
N GLY A 41 5.72 -7.16 -5.23
CA GLY A 41 6.81 -7.67 -4.39
C GLY A 41 6.46 -7.81 -2.91
N ILE A 42 5.22 -7.50 -2.49
CA ILE A 42 4.81 -7.58 -1.08
C ILE A 42 4.42 -9.02 -0.75
N GLU A 43 5.07 -9.58 0.28
CA GLU A 43 4.80 -10.93 0.77
C GLU A 43 3.32 -11.05 1.20
N MET A 44 2.63 -12.10 0.75
CA MET A 44 1.20 -12.29 1.00
C MET A 44 0.92 -13.64 1.67
N PHE A 45 0.31 -13.57 2.84
CA PHE A 45 -0.21 -14.73 3.57
C PHE A 45 -1.72 -14.85 3.39
N ALA A 46 -2.25 -16.07 3.51
CA ALA A 46 -3.69 -16.31 3.39
C ALA A 46 -4.23 -17.16 4.54
N ILE A 47 -5.45 -16.84 4.99
CA ILE A 47 -6.19 -17.60 6.00
C ILE A 47 -7.68 -17.56 5.72
N GLY A 48 -8.39 -18.66 5.96
CA GLY A 48 -9.85 -18.69 5.90
C GLY A 48 -10.48 -17.96 7.09
N ALA A 49 -11.59 -17.28 6.89
CA ALA A 49 -12.31 -16.59 7.98
C ALA A 49 -12.80 -17.55 9.07
N ASN A 50 -13.07 -18.81 8.70
CA ASN A 50 -13.46 -19.88 9.64
C ASN A 50 -12.28 -20.81 9.98
N ALA A 51 -11.04 -20.34 9.82
CA ALA A 51 -9.86 -21.15 10.11
C ALA A 51 -9.77 -21.47 11.60
N GLY A 52 -9.59 -22.76 11.93
CA GLY A 52 -9.40 -23.19 13.30
C GLY A 52 -8.02 -22.82 13.88
N PRO A 53 -7.81 -23.03 15.19
CA PRO A 53 -6.58 -22.64 15.90
C PRO A 53 -5.29 -23.15 15.26
N ARG A 54 -5.30 -24.39 14.73
CA ARG A 54 -4.12 -24.98 14.06
C ARG A 54 -3.71 -24.23 12.79
N ALA A 55 -4.68 -23.79 11.99
CA ALA A 55 -4.43 -23.04 10.78
C ALA A 55 -3.95 -21.62 11.10
N PHE A 56 -4.53 -21.00 12.13
CA PHE A 56 -4.06 -19.73 12.66
C PHE A 56 -2.61 -19.82 13.17
N HIS A 57 -2.27 -20.85 13.94
CA HIS A 57 -0.92 -21.07 14.43
C HIS A 57 0.09 -21.22 13.27
N LYS A 58 -0.24 -21.99 12.22
CA LYS A 58 0.59 -22.09 11.00
C LYS A 58 0.80 -20.74 10.32
N LEU A 59 -0.24 -19.89 10.24
CA LEU A 59 -0.11 -18.52 9.72
C LEU A 59 0.90 -17.73 10.55
N MET A 60 0.78 -17.78 11.88
CA MET A 60 1.67 -17.05 12.78
C MET A 60 3.13 -17.51 12.66
N ILE A 61 3.38 -18.81 12.51
CA ILE A 61 4.73 -19.34 12.24
C ILE A 61 5.30 -18.76 10.93
N ARG A 62 4.52 -18.76 9.84
CA ARG A 62 4.98 -18.21 8.55
C ARG A 62 5.30 -16.73 8.65
N ARG A 63 4.46 -15.96 9.34
CA ARG A 63 4.72 -14.54 9.61
C ARG A 63 5.98 -14.34 10.45
N HIS A 64 6.18 -15.17 11.48
CA HIS A 64 7.38 -15.13 12.30
C HIS A 64 8.66 -15.43 11.49
N TYR A 65 8.60 -16.37 10.55
CA TYR A 65 9.72 -16.65 9.64
C TYR A 65 10.05 -15.43 8.77
N ARG A 66 9.04 -14.77 8.20
CA ARG A 66 9.21 -13.53 7.46
C ARG A 66 9.86 -12.44 8.32
N ILE A 67 9.34 -12.21 9.52
CA ILE A 67 9.93 -11.27 10.50
C ILE A 67 11.39 -11.61 10.79
N SER A 68 11.71 -12.90 10.94
CA SER A 68 13.08 -13.36 11.19
C SER A 68 14.04 -13.14 10.01
N ASN A 69 13.52 -12.96 8.79
CA ASN A 69 14.34 -12.68 7.60
C ASN A 69 14.60 -11.19 7.40
N ILE A 70 13.72 -10.34 7.93
CA ILE A 70 13.78 -8.87 7.79
C ILE A 70 14.26 -8.17 9.07
N CYS A 71 14.42 -8.90 10.17
CA CYS A 71 14.82 -8.34 11.45
C CYS A 71 16.19 -7.68 11.39
N SER A 72 16.41 -6.62 12.18
CA SER A 72 17.73 -6.00 12.28
C SER A 72 18.71 -6.84 13.09
N THR A 73 18.22 -7.52 14.13
CA THR A 73 19.02 -8.40 14.99
C THR A 73 18.13 -9.42 15.68
N LYS A 74 18.74 -10.35 16.43
CA LYS A 74 18.05 -11.30 17.30
C LYS A 74 18.54 -11.17 18.73
N VAL A 75 17.63 -11.15 19.69
CA VAL A 75 17.92 -11.13 21.14
C VAL A 75 17.34 -12.40 21.74
N ALA A 76 18.18 -13.24 22.37
CA ALA A 76 17.79 -14.55 22.89
C ALA A 76 17.05 -15.43 21.85
N GLY A 77 17.45 -15.35 20.58
CA GLY A 77 16.80 -16.07 19.48
C GLY A 77 15.51 -15.43 18.94
N ALA A 78 14.95 -14.42 19.63
CA ALA A 78 13.78 -13.69 19.16
C ALA A 78 14.19 -12.56 18.19
N PRO A 79 13.52 -12.43 17.03
CA PRO A 79 13.81 -11.36 16.08
C PRO A 79 13.38 -10.00 16.62
N VAL A 80 14.25 -9.00 16.45
CA VAL A 80 13.96 -7.59 16.76
C VAL A 80 13.64 -6.85 15.46
N LEU A 81 12.47 -6.23 15.43
CA LEU A 81 11.99 -5.51 14.25
C LEU A 81 12.89 -4.30 13.94
N PRO A 82 13.02 -3.90 12.67
CA PRO A 82 13.82 -2.75 12.30
C PRO A 82 13.30 -1.44 12.89
N PRO A 83 14.18 -0.57 13.43
CA PRO A 83 13.77 0.69 14.01
C PRO A 83 13.16 1.62 12.95
N LEU A 84 12.18 2.42 13.38
CA LEU A 84 11.66 3.53 12.57
C LEU A 84 12.68 4.67 12.61
N LEU A 85 13.42 4.86 11.51
CA LEU A 85 14.35 5.99 11.42
C LEU A 85 13.60 7.26 11.00
N PRO A 86 14.03 8.45 11.46
CA PRO A 86 13.44 9.72 11.05
C PRO A 86 13.58 9.94 9.54
N LEU A 87 12.51 10.40 8.90
CA LEU A 87 12.43 10.69 7.45
C LEU A 87 13.57 11.56 6.88
N LYS A 88 14.28 12.32 7.72
CA LYS A 88 15.41 13.16 7.31
C LYS A 88 16.70 12.39 7.01
N GLN A 89 16.83 11.15 7.50
CA GLN A 89 18.08 10.39 7.43
C GLN A 89 18.04 9.26 6.39
N ALA A 90 16.93 9.07 5.69
CA ALA A 90 16.81 8.00 4.70
C ALA A 90 15.87 8.32 3.56
N ALA A 91 16.16 7.74 2.39
CA ALA A 91 15.25 7.76 1.27
C ALA A 91 13.90 7.14 1.69
N PRO A 92 12.77 7.86 1.55
CA PRO A 92 11.48 7.49 2.13
C PRO A 92 10.94 6.13 1.65
N GLU A 93 11.34 5.68 0.46
CA GLU A 93 10.90 4.41 -0.12
C GLU A 93 11.68 3.18 0.37
N LYS A 94 12.85 3.35 1.00
CA LYS A 94 13.74 2.22 1.35
C LYS A 94 13.53 1.64 2.76
N GLN A 95 12.70 2.26 3.59
CA GLN A 95 12.63 1.89 5.02
C GLN A 95 11.36 1.21 5.47
N ARG A 96 10.27 1.31 4.71
CA ARG A 96 9.00 0.73 5.12
C ARG A 96 8.78 -0.54 4.32
N THR A 97 8.86 -1.66 5.00
CA THR A 97 8.51 -2.95 4.45
C THR A 97 7.14 -3.38 4.97
N TYR A 98 6.45 -4.17 4.16
CA TYR A 98 5.05 -4.50 4.37
C TYR A 98 4.83 -5.98 4.06
N HIS A 99 3.80 -6.55 4.67
CA HIS A 99 3.22 -7.82 4.26
C HIS A 99 1.70 -7.74 4.27
N ILE A 100 1.06 -8.58 3.47
CA ILE A 100 -0.39 -8.66 3.36
C ILE A 100 -0.89 -9.93 4.04
N VAL A 101 -1.99 -9.83 4.79
CA VAL A 101 -2.78 -10.99 5.22
C VAL A 101 -4.12 -10.97 4.51
N LYS A 102 -4.33 -11.95 3.64
CA LYS A 102 -5.56 -12.19 2.91
C LYS A 102 -6.51 -13.05 3.74
N ILE A 103 -7.64 -12.49 4.15
CA ILE A 103 -8.72 -13.21 4.82
C ILE A 103 -9.73 -13.65 3.76
N ILE A 104 -10.00 -14.95 3.69
CA ILE A 104 -10.90 -15.58 2.72
C ILE A 104 -12.19 -15.99 3.44
N GLY A 105 -13.26 -15.23 3.20
CA GLY A 105 -14.60 -15.52 3.69
C GLY A 105 -15.34 -16.56 2.86
N LYS A 106 -16.61 -16.79 3.21
CA LYS A 106 -17.51 -17.65 2.42
C LYS A 106 -17.84 -16.97 1.08
N LEU A 107 -18.19 -17.77 0.07
CA LEU A 107 -18.64 -17.30 -1.25
C LEU A 107 -17.61 -16.43 -2.00
N GLY A 108 -16.31 -16.69 -1.78
CA GLY A 108 -15.23 -15.98 -2.48
C GLY A 108 -15.01 -14.53 -2.01
N ARG A 109 -15.72 -14.06 -0.99
CA ARG A 109 -15.46 -12.75 -0.38
C ARG A 109 -14.08 -12.75 0.25
N GLN A 110 -13.30 -11.71 0.02
CA GLN A 110 -11.96 -11.60 0.56
C GLN A 110 -11.67 -10.18 1.05
N VAL A 111 -10.79 -10.07 2.03
CA VAL A 111 -10.25 -8.80 2.51
C VAL A 111 -8.74 -8.93 2.56
N LEU A 112 -8.03 -7.94 2.02
CA LEU A 112 -6.58 -7.83 2.16
C LEU A 112 -6.29 -6.88 3.31
N LEU A 113 -5.49 -7.31 4.27
CA LEU A 113 -5.01 -6.50 5.38
C LEU A 113 -3.53 -6.18 5.16
N LEU A 114 -3.17 -4.90 5.15
CA LEU A 114 -1.80 -4.44 4.97
C LEU A 114 -1.17 -4.14 6.32
N PHE A 115 -0.07 -4.82 6.63
CA PHE A 115 0.68 -4.63 7.85
C PHE A 115 2.01 -3.97 7.56
N GLN A 116 2.41 -3.04 8.42
CA GLN A 116 3.75 -2.50 8.46
C GLN A 116 4.65 -3.44 9.26
N GLU A 117 5.81 -3.81 8.70
CA GLU A 117 6.67 -4.84 9.31
C GLU A 117 7.53 -4.30 10.46
N ASN A 118 7.75 -2.99 10.57
CA ASN A 118 8.55 -2.39 11.65
C ASN A 118 7.90 -2.48 13.04
N ASP A 119 6.58 -2.46 13.09
CA ASP A 119 5.80 -2.38 14.33
C ASP A 119 4.61 -3.36 14.34
N MET A 120 4.41 -4.10 13.25
CA MET A 120 3.34 -5.07 13.06
C MET A 120 1.94 -4.47 13.13
N TYR A 121 1.80 -3.14 12.99
CA TYR A 121 0.51 -2.48 12.97
C TYR A 121 -0.21 -2.69 11.64
N LEU A 122 -1.52 -2.83 11.73
CA LEU A 122 -2.42 -2.76 10.58
C LEU A 122 -2.50 -1.31 10.13
N ILE A 123 -2.14 -1.05 8.87
CA ILE A 123 -2.11 0.32 8.31
C ILE A 123 -3.17 0.56 7.24
N GLY A 124 -3.82 -0.50 6.75
CA GLY A 124 -4.86 -0.37 5.76
C GLY A 124 -5.51 -1.71 5.40
N PHE A 125 -6.64 -1.63 4.72
CA PHE A 125 -7.30 -2.81 4.19
C PHE A 125 -7.94 -2.53 2.83
N LYS A 126 -8.05 -3.56 2.00
CA LYS A 126 -8.78 -3.52 0.73
C LYS A 126 -9.92 -4.54 0.81
N PRO A 127 -11.18 -4.08 0.92
CA PRO A 127 -12.32 -4.97 0.78
C PRO A 127 -12.43 -5.41 -0.68
N PHE A 128 -12.84 -6.66 -0.92
CA PHE A 128 -13.21 -7.08 -2.26
C PHE A 128 -14.64 -6.61 -2.55
N HIS A 129 -14.77 -5.52 -3.30
CA HIS A 129 -16.02 -5.18 -3.96
C HIS A 129 -16.12 -6.03 -5.22
N GLN A 130 -17.14 -6.90 -5.29
CA GLN A 130 -17.68 -7.26 -6.59
C GLN A 130 -18.39 -6.00 -7.07
N ASP A 131 -17.81 -5.29 -8.02
CA ASP A 131 -18.58 -4.36 -8.84
C ASP A 131 -19.67 -5.19 -9.52
N LYS A 132 -20.86 -5.20 -8.92
CA LYS A 132 -22.05 -5.61 -9.63
C LYS A 132 -22.24 -4.58 -10.73
N LYS A 133 -21.79 -4.92 -11.95
CA LYS A 133 -22.34 -4.32 -13.15
C LYS A 133 -23.84 -4.63 -13.13
N TYR A 134 -24.63 -3.65 -12.70
CA TYR A 134 -26.05 -3.57 -13.03
C TYR A 134 -26.17 -2.91 -14.40
#